data_AF-A0A961TSM5-F1
#
_entry.id   AF-A0A961TSM5-F1
#
_cell.length_a   1.000
_cell.length_b   1.000
_cell.length_c   1.000
_cell.angle_alpha   90.00
_cell.angle_beta   90.00
_cell.angle_gamma   90.00
#
_symmetry.space_group_name_H-M   'P 1'
#
loop_
_entity.id
_entity.type
_entity.pdbx_description
1 polymer ?
#
loop_
_entity_poly.entity_id
_entity_poly.type
_entity_poly.pdbx_seq_one_letter_code
_entity_poly.pdbx_strand_id
1 'polypeptide(L)'
;GIAFDYFRMLAGDDDLIKPDRMIQRFVANALGTEKEPEPRQAAVLVRLAARELTERGHGWTPLSLDHAIWQYQRALRASVGTA
;
A
#
# COMPACT_ATOMS: atom_id res chain seq x y z
N GLY A 1 -14.74 -0.89 -12.06
CA GLY A 1 -15.30 0.47 -11.85
C GLY A 1 -15.20 0.74 -10.37
N ILE A 2 -14.70 1.91 -9.95
CA ILE A 2 -14.12 2.10 -8.59
C ILE A 2 -14.99 1.55 -7.43
N ALA A 3 -16.32 1.69 -7.50
CA ALA A 3 -17.24 1.15 -6.49
C ALA A 3 -17.39 -0.39 -6.52
N PHE A 4 -17.38 -1.01 -7.70
CA PHE A 4 -17.43 -2.47 -7.87
C PHE A 4 -16.11 -3.12 -7.46
N ASP A 5 -15.00 -2.47 -7.77
CA ASP A 5 -13.67 -2.92 -7.34
C ASP A 5 -13.56 -2.83 -5.81
N TYR A 6 -14.24 -1.86 -5.19
CA TYR A 6 -14.38 -1.71 -3.74
C TYR A 6 -15.21 -2.82 -3.09
N PHE A 7 -16.32 -3.18 -3.73
CA PHE A 7 -17.16 -4.29 -3.29
C PHE A 7 -16.39 -5.62 -3.32
N ARG A 8 -15.61 -5.88 -4.38
CA ARG A 8 -14.81 -7.12 -4.48
C ARG A 8 -13.73 -7.21 -3.42
N MET A 9 -13.00 -6.12 -3.19
CA MET A 9 -12.00 -6.04 -2.11
C MET A 9 -12.63 -6.32 -0.73
N LEU A 10 -13.76 -5.67 -0.40
CA LEU A 10 -14.44 -5.86 0.89
C LEU A 10 -15.13 -7.24 1.01
N ALA A 11 -15.42 -7.89 -0.12
CA ALA A 11 -15.98 -9.24 -0.17
C ALA A 11 -14.91 -10.36 -0.06
N GLY A 12 -13.64 -10.02 0.22
CA GLY A 12 -12.56 -10.99 0.44
C GLY A 12 -11.76 -11.35 -0.82
N ASP A 13 -11.86 -10.55 -1.89
CA ASP A 13 -10.99 -10.66 -3.07
C ASP A 13 -9.67 -9.92 -2.78
N ASP A 14 -8.77 -10.58 -2.04
CA ASP A 14 -7.49 -10.06 -1.51
C ASP A 14 -6.49 -9.59 -2.59
N ASP A 15 -6.79 -9.79 -3.87
CA ASP A 15 -5.95 -9.39 -5.00
C ASP A 15 -6.10 -7.92 -5.41
N LEU A 16 -7.01 -7.17 -4.79
CA LEU A 16 -7.31 -5.77 -5.10
C LEU A 16 -6.77 -4.81 -4.02
N ILE A 17 -5.46 -4.57 -4.01
CA ILE A 17 -4.92 -3.37 -3.31
C ILE A 17 -5.44 -2.13 -4.02
N LYS A 18 -6.05 -1.22 -3.27
CA LYS A 18 -6.46 0.09 -3.79
C LYS A 18 -5.20 0.92 -4.01
N PRO A 19 -4.92 1.35 -5.24
CA PRO A 19 -3.72 2.12 -5.49
C PRO A 19 -3.98 3.59 -5.22
N ASP A 20 -4.27 3.92 -3.96
CA ASP A 20 -4.47 5.29 -3.56
C ASP A 20 -3.14 6.06 -3.52
N ARG A 21 -3.22 7.37 -3.32
CA ARG A 21 -2.03 8.21 -3.30
C ARG A 21 -1.14 7.98 -2.08
N MET A 22 -1.58 7.27 -1.04
CA MET A 22 -0.73 6.93 0.11
C MET A 22 0.18 5.76 -0.23
N ILE A 23 -0.33 4.74 -0.91
CA ILE A 23 0.48 3.64 -1.40
C ILE A 23 1.52 4.11 -2.41
N GLN A 24 1.12 4.95 -3.38
CA GLN A 24 2.05 5.52 -4.37
C GLN A 24 3.17 6.34 -3.70
N ARG A 25 2.83 7.20 -2.72
CA ARG A 25 3.82 7.97 -1.95
C ARG A 25 4.73 7.10 -1.12
N PHE A 26 4.18 6.09 -0.45
CA PHE A 26 4.97 5.16 0.34
C PHE A 26 5.99 4.44 -0.53
N VAL A 27 5.56 3.91 -1.67
CA VAL A 27 6.45 3.19 -2.60
C VAL A 27 7.51 4.14 -3.15
N ALA A 28 7.15 5.35 -3.58
CA ALA A 28 8.13 6.32 -4.07
C ALA A 28 9.19 6.66 -3.02
N ASN A 29 8.76 6.94 -1.79
CA ASN A 29 9.66 7.25 -0.68
C ASN A 29 10.54 6.04 -0.31
N ALA A 30 9.97 4.83 -0.26
CA ALA A 30 10.70 3.62 0.08
C ALA A 30 11.75 3.24 -0.98
N LEU A 31 11.49 3.56 -2.26
CA LEU A 31 12.42 3.33 -3.38
C LEU A 31 13.37 4.52 -3.63
N GLY A 32 13.18 5.65 -2.95
CA GLY A 32 13.96 6.87 -3.19
C GLY A 32 13.75 7.48 -4.58
N THR A 33 12.58 7.26 -5.19
CA THR A 33 12.28 7.77 -6.54
C THR A 33 11.61 9.14 -6.48
N GLU A 34 12.03 10.06 -7.34
CA GLU A 34 11.43 11.40 -7.43
C GLU A 34 9.96 11.40 -7.89
N LYS A 35 9.56 10.39 -8.67
CA LYS A 35 8.20 10.27 -9.22
C LYS A 35 7.42 9.18 -8.51
N GLU A 36 6.15 9.48 -8.22
CA GLU A 36 5.18 8.48 -7.78
C GLU A 36 4.98 7.43 -8.89
N PRO A 37 5.06 6.12 -8.58
CA PRO A 37 4.77 5.08 -9.56
C PRO A 37 3.28 5.08 -9.92
N GLU A 38 2.94 4.54 -11.09
CA GLU A 38 1.56 4.39 -11.51
C GLU A 38 0.75 3.59 -10.47
N PRO A 39 -0.54 3.89 -10.27
CA PRO A 39 -1.36 3.25 -9.26
C PRO A 39 -1.23 1.72 -9.26
N ARG A 40 -1.42 1.08 -10.42
CA ARG A 40 -1.31 -0.37 -10.58
C ARG A 40 0.07 -0.91 -10.22
N GLN A 41 1.12 -0.18 -10.57
CA GLN A 41 2.50 -0.58 -10.27
C GLN A 41 2.76 -0.55 -8.76
N ALA A 42 2.29 0.49 -8.07
CA ALA A 42 2.41 0.62 -6.62
C ALA A 42 1.72 -0.54 -5.89
N ALA A 43 0.51 -0.89 -6.31
CA ALA A 43 -0.23 -2.04 -5.76
C ALA A 43 0.50 -3.37 -5.97
N VAL A 44 1.08 -3.61 -7.16
CA VAL A 44 1.86 -4.81 -7.44
C VAL A 44 3.10 -4.88 -6.54
N LEU A 45 3.82 -3.78 -6.38
CA LEU A 45 5.02 -3.73 -5.53
C LEU A 45 4.70 -4.05 -4.07
N VAL A 46 3.60 -3.53 -3.52
CA VAL A 46 3.17 -3.84 -2.16
C VAL A 46 2.76 -5.32 -2.01
N ARG A 47 2.03 -5.90 -2.99
CA ARG A 47 1.68 -7.34 -2.96
C ARG A 47 2.93 -8.23 -2.99
N LEU A 48 3.91 -7.91 -3.85
CA LEU A 48 5.17 -8.64 -3.92
C LEU A 48 5.98 -8.50 -2.62
N ALA A 49 6.00 -7.31 -2.02
CA ALA A 49 6.65 -7.09 -0.73
C ALA A 49 5.99 -7.90 0.40
N ALA A 50 4.66 -7.95 0.48
CA ALA A 50 3.96 -8.77 1.47
C ALA A 50 4.27 -10.26 1.31
N ARG A 51 4.33 -10.75 0.07
CA ARG A 51 4.72 -12.13 -0.24
C ARG A 51 6.15 -12.42 0.21
N GLU A 52 7.11 -11.58 -0.17
CA GLU A 52 8.51 -11.73 0.24
C GLU A 52 8.66 -11.73 1.77
N LEU A 53 7.96 -10.85 2.47
CA LEU A 53 7.97 -10.80 3.94
C LEU A 53 7.40 -12.07 4.56
N THR A 54 6.35 -12.63 3.97
CA THR A 54 5.78 -13.91 4.40
C THR A 54 6.74 -15.07 4.17
N GLU A 55 7.40 -15.12 3.01
CA GLU A 55 8.43 -16.13 2.69
C GLU A 55 9.63 -16.03 3.65
N ARG A 56 9.93 -14.84 4.16
CA ARG A 56 10.93 -14.61 5.24
C ARG A 56 10.44 -14.90 6.65
N GLY A 57 9.19 -15.35 6.82
CA GLY A 57 8.61 -15.74 8.11
C GLY A 57 7.98 -14.61 8.92
N HIS A 58 7.73 -13.43 8.32
CA HIS A 58 7.17 -12.28 9.04
C HIS A 58 5.63 -12.22 9.08
N GLY A 59 4.90 -13.15 8.46
CA GLY A 59 3.44 -13.29 8.61
C GLY A 59 2.60 -12.11 8.08
N TRP A 60 3.10 -11.37 7.07
CA TRP A 60 2.41 -10.20 6.52
C TRP A 60 1.52 -10.56 5.33
N THR A 61 0.22 -10.34 5.45
CA THR A 61 -0.71 -10.36 4.31
C THR A 61 -0.70 -9.02 3.57
N PRO A 62 -1.07 -8.98 2.26
CA PRO A 62 -1.23 -7.73 1.52
C PRO A 62 -2.12 -6.72 2.25
N LEU A 63 -3.23 -7.17 2.84
CA LEU A 63 -4.14 -6.33 3.61
C LEU A 63 -3.49 -5.75 4.88
N SER A 64 -2.78 -6.58 5.65
CA SER A 64 -2.10 -6.12 6.87
C SER A 64 -1.00 -5.10 6.56
N LEU A 65 -0.31 -5.27 5.42
CA LEU A 65 0.73 -4.36 4.97
C LEU A 65 0.14 -3.04 4.46
N ASP A 66 -0.96 -3.09 3.69
CA ASP A 66 -1.71 -1.90 3.25
C ASP A 66 -2.16 -1.05 4.45
N HIS A 67 -2.79 -1.70 5.44
CA HIS A 67 -3.18 -1.03 6.69
C HIS A 67 -1.99 -0.40 7.41
N ALA A 68 -0.86 -1.09 7.52
CA ALA A 68 0.35 -0.56 8.17
C ALA A 68 0.93 0.64 7.42
N ILE A 69 0.98 0.59 6.08
CA ILE A 69 1.43 1.70 5.24
C ILE A 69 0.54 2.93 5.43
N TRP A 70 -0.77 2.72 5.48
CA TRP A 70 -1.73 3.80 5.68
C TRP A 70 -1.53 4.49 7.04
N GLN A 71 -1.34 3.71 8.11
CA GLN A 71 -1.03 4.22 9.46
C GLN A 71 0.26 5.05 9.46
N TYR A 72 1.31 4.52 8.84
CA TYR A 72 2.61 5.18 8.71
C TYR A 72 2.50 6.52 7.96
N GLN A 73 1.86 6.53 6.79
CA GLN A 73 1.68 7.74 5.98
C GLN A 73 0.86 8.81 6.71
N ARG A 74 -0.16 8.40 7.45
CA ARG A 74 -0.98 9.32 8.25
C ARG A 74 -0.16 9.94 9.39
N ALA A 75 0.62 9.14 10.12
CA ALA A 75 1.48 9.64 11.19
C ALA A 75 2.54 10.61 10.64
N LEU A 76 3.16 10.28 9.51
CA LEU A 76 4.16 11.13 8.86
C LEU A 76 3.59 12.50 8.48
N ARG A 77 2.37 12.56 7.93
CA ARG A 77 1.71 13.83 7.62
C ARG A 77 1.37 14.64 8.87
N ALA A 78 0.97 13.99 9.95
CA ALA A 78 0.71 14.67 11.21
C ALA A 78 1.99 15.32 11.75
N SER A 79 3.14 14.64 11.67
CA SER A 79 4.43 15.20 12.11
C SER A 79 4.93 16.35 11.21
N VAL A 80 4.69 16.30 9.90
CA VAL A 80 5.10 17.36 8.96
C VAL A 80 4.22 18.60 9.08
N GLY A 81 2.93 18.46 9.40
CA GLY A 81 2.01 19.60 9.57
C GLY A 81 2.18 20.37 10.89
N THR A 82 3.00 19.86 11.81
CA THR A 82 3.35 20.51 13.09
C THR A 82 4.71 21.21 13.09
N ALA A 83 5.42 21.21 11.96
CA ALA A 83 6.69 21.93 11.76
C ALA A 83 6.48 23.14 10.86
#